data_AF-C9S9J2-F1
#
_entry.id   AF-C9S9J2-F1
#
_cell.length_a   1.000
_cell.length_b   1.000
_cell.length_c   1.000
_cell.angle_alpha   90.00
_cell.angle_beta   90.00
_cell.angle_gamma   90.00
#
_symmetry.space_group_name_H-M   'P 1'
#
loop_
_entity.id
_entity.type
_entity.pdbx_description
1 polymer ?
#
loop_
_entity_poly.entity_id
_entity_poly.type
_entity_poly.pdbx_seq_one_letter_code
_entity_poly.pdbx_strand_id
1 'polypeptide(L)'
;MSIPDLREPAIANIATRIRDQRPLGMFRLNDQEFLLAYEDCAVYVDKHGDVSRTLIMEYSGKQKKARGATMYGQYLLLFNEDYVEVRNAENGRLRQIIAGRDVKCLDYGVRGPTGGTSVSSTSWLPGQSQAPGGQQQLGEESKSTVKISMSHPEIAGTQIVLEMLLNDGHTEK
;
A
#
# COMPACT_ATOMS: atom_id res chain seq x y z
N MET A 1 -30.48 3.36 2.06
CA MET A 1 -29.53 3.37 3.19
C MET A 1 -29.68 2.04 3.92
N SER A 2 -28.88 1.04 3.55
CA SER A 2 -28.78 -0.21 4.29
C SER A 2 -27.72 -0.02 5.35
N ILE A 3 -28.12 -0.07 6.62
CA ILE A 3 -27.18 -0.16 7.74
C ILE A 3 -26.45 -1.50 7.55
N PRO A 4 -25.11 -1.52 7.49
CA PRO A 4 -24.34 -2.75 7.36
C PRO A 4 -24.72 -3.69 8.50
N ASP A 5 -25.16 -4.90 8.18
CA ASP A 5 -25.52 -5.87 9.21
C ASP A 5 -24.26 -6.49 9.80
N LEU A 6 -23.80 -5.92 10.92
CA LEU A 6 -22.67 -6.42 11.72
C LEU A 6 -22.86 -7.86 12.21
N ARG A 7 -24.03 -8.49 11.97
CA ARG A 7 -24.35 -9.88 12.30
C ARG A 7 -23.80 -10.90 11.32
N GLU A 8 -23.32 -10.51 10.13
CA GLU A 8 -22.63 -11.47 9.27
C GLU A 8 -21.33 -11.93 9.96
N PRO A 9 -21.16 -13.23 10.26
CA PRO A 9 -20.01 -13.72 11.03
C PRO A 9 -18.67 -13.35 10.41
N ALA A 10 -18.60 -13.25 9.08
CA ALA A 10 -17.41 -12.83 8.35
C ALA A 10 -17.00 -11.37 8.66
N ILE A 11 -17.96 -10.46 8.77
CA ILE A 11 -17.71 -9.04 9.08
C ILE A 11 -17.29 -8.89 10.54
N ALA A 12 -17.93 -9.61 11.46
CA ALA A 12 -17.54 -9.63 12.88
C ALA A 12 -16.11 -10.15 13.07
N ASN A 13 -15.70 -11.15 12.27
CA ASN A 13 -14.32 -11.65 12.26
C ASN A 13 -13.32 -10.60 11.77
N ILE A 14 -13.67 -9.85 10.72
CA ILE A 14 -12.84 -8.74 10.21
C ILE A 14 -12.66 -7.65 11.26
N ALA A 15 -13.76 -7.17 11.86
CA ALA A 15 -13.72 -6.13 12.89
C ALA A 15 -12.87 -6.54 14.10
N THR A 16 -12.96 -7.81 14.51
CA THR A 16 -12.13 -8.37 15.58
C THR A 16 -10.67 -8.45 15.16
N ARG A 17 -10.38 -8.84 13.91
CA ARG A 17 -9.03 -8.97 13.39
C ARG A 17 -8.29 -7.63 13.37
N ILE A 18 -8.95 -6.53 12.98
CA ILE A 18 -8.29 -5.21 12.79
C ILE A 18 -8.29 -4.32 14.04
N ARG A 19 -9.07 -4.66 15.08
CA ARG A 19 -9.32 -3.80 16.26
C ARG A 19 -8.06 -3.22 16.91
N ASP A 20 -7.05 -4.06 17.13
CA ASP A 20 -5.84 -3.70 17.86
C ASP A 20 -4.62 -3.55 16.94
N GLN A 21 -4.85 -3.42 15.63
CA GLN A 21 -3.77 -3.28 14.66
C GLN A 21 -3.51 -1.83 14.30
N ARG A 22 -2.22 -1.50 14.15
CA ARG A 22 -1.81 -0.20 13.64
C ARG A 22 -2.13 -0.06 12.14
N PRO A 23 -2.88 0.98 11.71
CA PRO A 23 -3.09 1.25 10.29
C PRO A 23 -1.78 1.71 9.65
N LEU A 24 -1.52 1.22 8.44
CA LEU A 24 -0.36 1.58 7.62
C LEU A 24 -0.73 2.51 6.48
N GLY A 25 -1.93 2.35 5.92
CA GLY A 25 -2.39 3.16 4.80
C GLY A 25 -3.76 2.78 4.30
N MET A 26 -4.34 3.68 3.52
CA MET A 26 -5.58 3.47 2.76
C MET A 26 -5.28 3.74 1.30
N PHE A 27 -5.54 2.74 0.46
CA PHE A 27 -5.20 2.79 -0.94
C PHE A 27 -6.42 2.63 -1.81
N ARG A 28 -6.58 3.52 -2.79
CA ARG A 28 -7.69 3.45 -3.74
C ARG A 28 -7.41 2.37 -4.79
N LEU A 29 -8.26 1.33 -4.84
CA LEU A 29 -8.20 0.31 -5.89
C LEU A 29 -8.95 0.78 -7.13
N ASN A 30 -10.18 1.26 -6.95
CA ASN A 30 -11.01 1.83 -8.00
C ASN A 30 -11.93 2.93 -7.43
N ASP A 31 -12.94 3.38 -8.18
CA ASP A 31 -13.83 4.45 -7.73
C ASP A 31 -14.77 4.07 -6.59
N GLN A 32 -15.00 2.77 -6.39
CA GLN A 32 -15.93 2.25 -5.39
C GLN A 32 -15.23 1.51 -4.25
N GLU A 33 -13.95 1.15 -4.39
CA GLU A 33 -13.26 0.26 -3.47
C GLU A 33 -11.86 0.74 -3.07
N PHE A 34 -11.56 0.56 -1.79
CA PHE A 34 -10.32 0.90 -1.13
C PHE A 34 -9.75 -0.32 -0.38
N LEU A 35 -8.42 -0.36 -0.27
CA LEU A 35 -7.69 -1.33 0.51
C LEU A 35 -7.12 -0.64 1.75
N LEU A 36 -7.56 -1.08 2.93
CA LEU A 36 -7.00 -0.64 4.21
C LEU A 36 -5.91 -1.61 4.62
N ALA A 37 -4.66 -1.15 4.64
CA ALA A 37 -3.52 -1.93 5.10
C ALA A 37 -3.28 -1.65 6.59
N TYR A 38 -3.15 -2.73 7.36
CA TYR A 38 -2.74 -2.75 8.75
C TYR A 38 -1.41 -3.49 8.87
N GLU A 39 -0.87 -3.59 10.08
CA GLU A 39 0.44 -4.19 10.29
C GLU A 39 0.52 -5.71 10.06
N ASP A 40 -0.59 -6.46 10.21
CA ASP A 40 -0.61 -7.92 9.98
C ASP A 40 -1.51 -8.35 8.81
N CYS A 41 -2.44 -7.50 8.36
CA CYS A 41 -3.35 -7.84 7.27
C CYS A 41 -3.86 -6.60 6.53
N ALA A 42 -4.50 -6.81 5.38
CA ALA A 42 -5.30 -5.79 4.71
C ALA A 42 -6.75 -6.25 4.49
N VAL A 43 -7.66 -5.28 4.43
CA VAL A 43 -9.11 -5.49 4.24
C VAL A 43 -9.65 -4.55 3.19
N TYR A 44 -10.68 -4.99 2.47
CA TYR A 44 -11.31 -4.23 1.41
C TYR A 44 -12.56 -3.54 1.94
N VAL A 45 -12.68 -2.24 1.65
CA VAL A 45 -13.82 -1.42 2.02
C VAL A 45 -14.33 -0.65 0.82
N ASP A 46 -15.61 -0.35 0.81
CA ASP A 46 -16.19 0.53 -0.20
C ASP A 46 -15.99 2.01 0.15
N LYS A 47 -16.47 2.90 -0.72
CA LYS A 47 -16.43 4.36 -0.51
C LYS A 47 -17.23 4.86 0.71
N HIS A 48 -18.11 4.05 1.26
CA HIS A 48 -18.90 4.35 2.46
C HIS A 48 -18.20 3.88 3.73
N GLY A 49 -17.11 3.11 3.60
CA GLY A 49 -16.35 2.52 4.71
C GLY A 49 -16.83 1.13 5.10
N ASP A 50 -17.77 0.56 4.35
CA ASP A 50 -18.32 -0.76 4.60
C ASP A 50 -17.43 -1.84 3.99
N VAL A 51 -17.35 -3.01 4.63
CA VAL A 51 -16.55 -4.13 4.10
C VAL A 51 -17.08 -4.54 2.73
N SER A 52 -16.25 -4.38 1.69
CA SER A 52 -16.63 -4.73 0.32
C SER A 52 -16.34 -6.20 -0.01
N ARG A 53 -15.38 -6.83 0.71
CA ARG A 53 -15.01 -8.24 0.53
C ARG A 53 -14.80 -8.91 1.89
N THR A 54 -15.31 -10.12 2.03
CA THR A 54 -15.17 -10.92 3.26
C THR A 54 -13.77 -11.54 3.44
N LEU A 55 -12.94 -11.53 2.40
CA LEU A 55 -11.58 -12.06 2.43
C LEU A 55 -10.62 -11.09 3.12
N ILE A 56 -9.94 -11.56 4.16
CA ILE A 56 -8.82 -10.85 4.80
C ILE A 56 -7.53 -11.20 4.05
N MET A 57 -6.80 -10.20 3.59
CA MET A 57 -5.47 -10.38 3.00
C MET A 57 -4.45 -10.56 4.13
N GLU A 58 -4.19 -11.81 4.51
CA GLU A 58 -3.19 -12.16 5.53
C GLU A 58 -1.78 -12.09 4.95
N TYR A 59 -0.88 -11.36 5.62
CA TYR A 59 0.52 -11.25 5.23
C TYR A 59 1.29 -12.53 5.55
N SER A 60 2.38 -12.80 4.83
CA SER A 60 3.10 -14.07 4.99
C SER A 60 3.81 -14.19 6.35
N GLY A 61 4.26 -13.08 6.93
CA GLY A 61 5.01 -13.06 8.20
C GLY A 61 4.15 -12.89 9.44
N LYS A 62 3.63 -13.98 10.02
CA LYS A 62 2.79 -13.92 11.25
C LYS A 62 3.50 -13.34 12.49
N GLN A 63 4.83 -13.40 12.54
CA GLN A 63 5.61 -12.93 13.70
C GLN A 63 6.20 -11.53 13.49
N LYS A 64 6.26 -11.05 12.25
CA LYS A 64 6.93 -9.80 11.93
C LYS A 64 5.95 -8.87 11.22
N LYS A 65 5.48 -7.88 11.97
CA LYS A 65 4.54 -6.84 11.55
C LYS A 65 5.13 -5.96 10.44
N ALA A 66 4.31 -5.64 9.44
CA ALA A 66 4.67 -4.64 8.46
C ALA A 66 4.82 -3.25 9.14
N ARG A 67 5.91 -2.57 8.83
CA ARG A 67 6.26 -1.25 9.36
C ARG A 67 5.68 -0.12 8.51
N GLY A 68 5.52 -0.36 7.22
CA GLY A 68 4.87 0.56 6.29
C GLY A 68 4.32 -0.17 5.07
N ALA A 69 3.49 0.53 4.32
CA ALA A 69 2.90 0.03 3.09
C ALA A 69 2.84 1.14 2.04
N THR A 70 2.94 0.79 0.77
CA THR A 70 2.60 1.69 -0.35
C THR A 70 2.08 0.93 -1.55
N MET A 71 1.44 1.62 -2.48
CA MET A 71 1.08 1.05 -3.78
C MET A 71 2.03 1.53 -4.87
N TYR A 72 2.40 0.59 -5.75
CA TYR A 72 3.11 0.89 -6.98
C TYR A 72 2.49 0.10 -8.13
N GLY A 73 1.86 0.81 -9.07
CA GLY A 73 0.98 0.19 -10.07
C GLY A 73 -0.19 -0.57 -9.39
N GLN A 74 -0.38 -1.83 -9.78
CA GLN A 74 -1.39 -2.73 -9.21
C GLN A 74 -0.90 -3.49 -7.96
N TYR A 75 0.30 -3.20 -7.47
CA TYR A 75 0.93 -3.97 -6.40
C TYR A 75 0.93 -3.21 -5.08
N LEU A 76 0.57 -3.93 -4.01
CA LEU A 76 0.79 -3.50 -2.64
C LEU A 76 2.19 -3.96 -2.21
N LEU A 77 3.00 -3.01 -1.75
CA LEU A 77 4.32 -3.24 -1.18
C LEU A 77 4.22 -3.13 0.34
N LEU A 78 4.69 -4.16 1.05
CA LEU A 78 4.68 -4.25 2.50
C LEU A 78 6.11 -4.32 3.00
N PHE A 79 6.52 -3.33 3.79
CA PHE A 79 7.88 -3.23 4.29
C PHE A 79 7.98 -3.84 5.69
N ASN A 80 8.74 -4.91 5.81
CA ASN A 80 9.19 -5.47 7.08
C ASN A 80 10.67 -5.12 7.28
N GLU A 81 11.26 -5.38 8.44
CA GLU A 81 12.69 -5.16 8.69
C GLU A 81 13.58 -6.16 7.93
N ASP A 82 13.06 -7.35 7.61
CA ASP A 82 13.84 -8.42 6.94
C ASP A 82 13.42 -8.69 5.49
N TYR A 83 12.31 -8.11 5.03
CA TYR A 83 11.86 -8.33 3.67
C TYR A 83 10.88 -7.26 3.20
N VAL A 84 10.73 -7.18 1.88
CA VAL A 84 9.60 -6.52 1.22
C VAL A 84 8.70 -7.59 0.62
N GLU A 85 7.43 -7.57 1.00
CA GLU A 85 6.41 -8.46 0.46
C GLU A 85 5.58 -7.71 -0.59
N VAL A 86 5.51 -8.28 -1.79
CA VAL A 86 4.84 -7.71 -2.95
C VAL A 86 3.59 -8.54 -3.22
N ARG A 87 2.42 -7.92 -3.16
CA ARG A 87 1.14 -8.57 -3.45
C ARG A 87 0.41 -7.86 -4.57
N ASN A 88 -0.37 -8.61 -5.34
CA ASN A 88 -1.38 -8.00 -6.20
C ASN A 88 -2.46 -7.40 -5.29
N ALA A 89 -2.70 -6.08 -5.40
CA ALA A 89 -3.61 -5.35 -4.53
C ALA A 89 -5.09 -5.68 -4.80
N GLU A 90 -5.40 -6.16 -6.00
CA GLU A 90 -6.77 -6.52 -6.40
C GLU A 90 -7.17 -7.90 -5.88
N ASN A 91 -6.32 -8.91 -5.99
CA ASN A 91 -6.67 -10.30 -5.60
C ASN A 91 -5.93 -10.81 -4.36
N GLY A 92 -5.00 -10.03 -3.81
CA GLY A 92 -4.22 -10.37 -2.61
C GLY A 92 -3.19 -11.48 -2.78
N ARG A 93 -2.95 -11.98 -4.00
CA ARG A 93 -1.96 -13.03 -4.25
C ARG A 93 -0.55 -12.50 -4.02
N LEU A 94 0.27 -13.31 -3.35
CA LEU A 94 1.70 -13.08 -3.21
C LEU A 94 2.37 -13.14 -4.59
N ARG A 95 3.14 -12.12 -4.93
CA ARG A 95 3.89 -12.02 -6.20
C ARG A 95 5.37 -12.22 -5.98
N GLN A 96 5.92 -11.62 -4.93
CA GLN A 96 7.35 -11.69 -4.64
C GLN A 96 7.62 -11.44 -3.15
N ILE A 97 8.69 -12.03 -2.66
CA ILE A 97 9.34 -11.64 -1.40
C ILE A 97 10.78 -11.24 -1.74
N ILE A 98 11.17 -10.02 -1.37
CA ILE A 98 12.54 -9.53 -1.51
C ILE A 98 13.17 -9.56 -0.12
N ALA A 99 14.03 -10.53 0.13
CA ALA A 99 14.71 -10.66 1.42
C ALA A 99 15.80 -9.59 1.59
N GLY A 100 15.97 -9.12 2.82
CA GLY A 100 16.94 -8.10 3.20
C GLY A 100 17.16 -8.06 4.71
N ARG A 101 17.91 -7.06 5.18
CA ARG A 101 18.08 -6.76 6.60
C ARG A 101 18.03 -5.25 6.80
N ASP A 102 17.41 -4.80 7.87
CA ASP A 102 17.19 -3.38 8.17
C ASP A 102 16.56 -2.64 6.97
N VAL A 103 15.52 -3.23 6.41
CA VAL A 103 14.80 -2.64 5.28
C VAL A 103 14.06 -1.39 5.75
N LYS A 104 14.23 -0.27 5.04
CA LYS A 104 13.52 0.99 5.25
C LYS A 104 12.99 1.52 3.93
N CYS A 105 11.76 2.01 3.93
CA CYS A 105 11.25 2.78 2.80
C CYS A 105 11.78 4.21 2.90
N LEU A 106 12.42 4.70 1.84
CA LEU A 106 12.95 6.05 1.73
C LEU A 106 12.01 6.98 0.96
N ASP A 107 11.33 6.42 -0.04
CA ASP A 107 10.34 7.11 -0.85
C ASP A 107 9.18 6.16 -1.14
N TYR A 108 7.98 6.59 -0.80
CA TYR A 108 6.74 5.82 -0.99
C TYR A 108 6.17 5.98 -2.41
N GLY A 109 6.75 6.83 -3.26
CA GLY A 109 6.28 7.11 -4.62
C GLY A 109 5.00 7.94 -4.68
N VAL A 110 4.36 7.98 -5.85
CA VAL A 110 3.20 8.85 -6.15
C VAL A 110 1.97 8.48 -5.30
N ARG A 111 1.80 7.19 -5.03
CA ARG A 111 0.63 6.61 -4.35
C ARG A 111 0.98 6.18 -2.93
N GLY A 112 1.61 7.11 -2.21
CA GLY A 112 1.97 6.93 -0.81
C GLY A 112 0.81 6.48 0.08
N PRO A 113 1.05 6.21 1.38
CA PRO A 113 0.14 5.46 2.24
C PRO A 113 -1.29 5.99 2.36
N THR A 114 -1.54 7.25 2.02
CA THR A 114 -2.87 7.89 2.08
C THR A 114 -3.41 8.30 0.71
N GLY A 115 -2.78 7.87 -0.40
CA GLY A 115 -3.17 8.26 -1.75
C GLY A 115 -2.99 9.75 -2.06
N GLY A 116 -2.38 10.50 -1.14
CA GLY A 116 -1.98 11.87 -1.38
C GLY A 116 -0.88 11.86 -2.42
N THR A 117 -1.19 12.37 -3.61
CA THR A 117 -0.20 12.78 -4.59
C THR A 117 0.87 13.54 -3.82
N SER A 118 2.12 13.12 -3.93
CA SER A 118 3.25 14.01 -3.70
C SER A 118 3.09 15.13 -4.73
N VAL A 119 2.27 16.13 -4.39
CA VAL A 119 2.37 17.45 -4.99
C VAL A 119 3.83 17.79 -4.86
N SER A 120 4.52 17.76 -5.99
CA SER A 120 5.89 18.24 -6.13
C SER A 120 6.10 19.39 -5.16
N SER A 121 7.12 19.27 -4.32
CA SER A 121 7.46 20.21 -3.25
C SER A 121 7.86 21.61 -3.75
N THR A 122 7.37 22.03 -4.92
CA THR A 122 7.75 23.25 -5.64
C THR A 122 6.60 24.28 -5.74
N SER A 123 5.46 24.09 -5.09
CA SER A 123 4.34 25.05 -5.19
C SER A 123 3.97 25.72 -3.86
N TRP A 124 4.96 26.27 -3.16
CA TRP A 124 4.74 27.33 -2.17
C TRP A 124 5.12 28.70 -2.77
N LEU A 125 4.42 29.08 -3.84
CA LEU A 125 4.37 30.47 -4.29
C LEU A 125 3.02 31.03 -3.85
N PRO A 126 2.99 32.05 -2.97
CA PRO A 126 1.73 32.62 -2.49
C PRO A 126 1.11 33.44 -3.63
N GLY A 127 0.02 32.95 -4.23
CA GLY A 127 -0.73 33.75 -5.21
C GLY A 127 -1.60 33.02 -6.25
N GLN A 128 -1.58 31.68 -6.35
CA GLN A 128 -2.47 30.97 -7.28
C GLN A 128 -3.53 30.17 -6.54
N SER A 129 -4.76 30.65 -6.64
CA SER A 129 -5.98 29.97 -6.21
C SER A 129 -6.14 28.64 -6.94
N GLN A 130 -6.20 27.55 -6.19
CA GLN A 130 -6.55 26.23 -6.70
C GLN A 130 -8.03 26.24 -7.11
N ALA A 131 -8.31 26.01 -8.39
CA ALA A 131 -9.68 25.88 -8.89
C ALA A 131 -10.29 24.55 -8.39
N PRO A 132 -11.51 24.54 -7.85
CA PRO A 132 -12.19 23.31 -7.49
C PRO A 132 -12.78 22.68 -8.75
N GLY A 133 -12.22 21.57 -9.24
CA GLY A 133 -12.80 20.85 -10.38
C GLY A 133 -11.88 20.09 -11.32
N GLY A 134 -10.62 19.83 -10.96
CA GLY A 134 -9.75 18.98 -11.77
C GLY A 134 -10.11 17.51 -11.63
N GLN A 135 -10.91 16.96 -12.54
CA GLN A 135 -10.98 15.51 -12.80
C GLN A 135 -9.55 15.02 -13.12
N GLN A 136 -8.88 14.42 -12.14
CA GLN A 136 -7.55 13.87 -12.34
C GLN A 136 -7.65 12.51 -13.00
N GLN A 137 -7.28 12.51 -14.28
CA GLN A 137 -7.19 11.34 -15.15
C GLN A 137 -6.23 10.31 -14.53
N LEU A 138 -6.68 9.06 -14.46
CA LEU A 138 -6.00 7.92 -13.84
C LEU A 138 -4.71 7.47 -14.56
N GLY A 139 -4.02 8.34 -15.30
CA GLY A 139 -3.06 7.95 -16.34
C GLY A 139 -1.77 8.77 -16.47
N GLU A 140 -1.48 9.75 -15.61
CA GLU A 140 -0.14 10.35 -15.59
C GLU A 140 0.77 9.55 -14.64
N GLU A 141 1.57 8.65 -15.22
CA GLU A 141 2.73 8.04 -14.57
C GLU A 141 3.71 9.14 -14.16
N SER A 142 3.47 9.72 -12.98
CA SER A 142 4.51 10.52 -12.33
C SER A 142 5.70 9.60 -12.07
N LYS A 143 6.87 9.95 -12.60
CA LYS A 143 8.13 9.17 -12.59
C LYS A 143 8.66 8.79 -11.19
N SER A 144 7.95 9.10 -10.09
CA SER A 144 8.43 8.76 -8.75
C SER A 144 8.15 7.29 -8.45
N THR A 145 9.24 6.55 -8.39
CA THR A 145 9.32 5.14 -8.01
C THR A 145 9.35 4.99 -6.50
N VAL A 146 9.13 3.76 -6.04
CA VAL A 146 9.34 3.43 -4.62
C VAL A 146 10.82 3.14 -4.41
N LYS A 147 11.41 3.73 -3.37
CA LYS A 147 12.81 3.52 -3.02
C LYS A 147 12.94 2.93 -1.63
N ILE A 148 13.79 1.92 -1.52
CA ILE A 148 14.08 1.25 -0.25
C ILE A 148 15.58 1.23 -0.01
N SER A 149 15.98 1.27 1.26
CA SER A 149 17.33 0.92 1.68
C SER A 149 17.32 -0.39 2.45
N MET A 150 18.41 -1.13 2.38
CA MET A 150 18.68 -2.29 3.24
C MET A 150 20.19 -2.45 3.46
N SER A 151 20.58 -3.25 4.44
CA SER A 151 21.98 -3.59 4.67
C SER A 151 22.55 -4.37 3.48
N HIS A 152 23.77 -4.02 3.05
CA HIS A 152 24.48 -4.76 2.01
C HIS A 152 24.70 -6.22 2.49
N PRO A 153 24.41 -7.24 1.66
CA PRO A 153 24.51 -8.63 2.09
C PRO A 153 25.93 -9.05 2.43
N GLU A 154 26.92 -8.55 1.68
CA GLU A 154 28.33 -8.97 1.79
C GLU A 154 29.27 -7.97 2.49
N ILE A 155 28.93 -6.68 2.52
CA ILE A 155 29.82 -5.61 3.00
C ILE A 155 29.24 -5.04 4.29
N ALA A 156 29.87 -5.36 5.42
CA ALA A 156 29.45 -4.89 6.73
C ALA A 156 29.48 -3.35 6.81
N GLY A 157 28.50 -2.76 7.50
CA GLY A 157 28.41 -1.31 7.69
C GLY A 157 27.98 -0.52 6.44
N THR A 158 27.71 -1.19 5.32
CA THR A 158 27.25 -0.55 4.08
C THR A 158 25.76 -0.78 3.87
N GLN A 159 25.07 0.22 3.32
CA GLN A 159 23.68 0.11 2.87
C GLN A 159 23.62 0.10 1.34
N ILE A 160 22.64 -0.60 0.80
CA ILE A 160 22.25 -0.51 -0.61
C ILE A 160 20.91 0.21 -0.70
N VAL A 161 20.76 1.03 -1.73
CA VAL A 161 19.50 1.68 -2.08
C VAL A 161 18.99 1.03 -3.36
N LEU A 162 17.74 0.59 -3.35
CA LEU A 162 17.08 -0.07 -4.45
C LEU A 162 15.89 0.78 -4.90
N GLU A 163 15.70 0.84 -6.21
CA GLU A 163 14.55 1.45 -6.86
C GLU A 163 13.64 0.35 -7.41
N MET A 164 12.35 0.45 -7.08
CA MET A 164 11.34 -0.52 -7.50
C MET A 164 10.80 -0.13 -8.88
N LEU A 165 10.96 -1.05 -9.84
CA LEU A 165 10.44 -0.90 -11.21
C LEU A 165 9.38 -1.95 -11.49
N LEU A 166 8.42 -1.61 -12.36
CA LEU A 166 7.47 -2.60 -12.88
C LEU A 166 8.19 -3.45 -13.93
N ASN A 167 7.95 -4.76 -13.91
CA ASN A 167 8.47 -5.64 -14.95
C ASN A 167 7.65 -5.46 -16.22
N ASP A 168 8.32 -5.19 -17.34
CA ASP A 168 7.69 -5.15 -18.65
C ASP A 168 7.18 -6.56 -19.03
N GLY A 169 5.92 -6.65 -19.48
CA GLY A 169 5.37 -7.87 -20.09
C GLY A 169 4.92 -8.97 -19.12
N HIS A 170 4.82 -8.71 -17.82
CA HIS A 170 4.28 -9.70 -16.88
C HIS A 170 2.74 -9.70 -16.90
N THR A 171 2.12 -10.52 -17.76
CA THR A 171 0.67 -10.76 -17.74
C THR A 171 0.28 -11.75 -16.63
N GLU A 172 -0.89 -11.56 -16.03
CA GLU A 172 -1.48 -12.54 -15.11
C GLU A 172 -1.99 -13.73 -15.95
N LYS A 173 -1.53 -14.95 -15.64
CA LYS A 173 -2.07 -16.19 -16.21
C LYS A 173 -3.26 -16.67 -15.40
#